data_AF-A0A971G261-F1
#
_entry.id   AF-A0A971G261-F1
#
_cell.length_a   1.000
_cell.length_b   1.000
_cell.length_c   1.000
_cell.angle_alpha   90.00
_cell.angle_beta   90.00
_cell.angle_gamma   90.00
#
_symmetry.space_group_name_H-M   'P 1'
#
loop_
_entity.id
_entity.type
_entity.pdbx_description
1 polymer ?
#
loop_
_entity_poly.entity_id
_entity_poly.type
_entity_poly.pdbx_seq_one_letter_code
_entity_poly.pdbx_strand_id
1 'polypeptide(L)' 'VRTFGLAVVVLDFDVARRAMAGALSDVRDAVQPGRQVATVRGRELGLSTPLLLISPG' A
#
# COMPACT_ATOMS: atom_id res chain seq x y z
N VAL A 1 6.89 8.18 -20.19
CA VAL A 1 6.15 8.53 -18.96
C VAL A 1 6.99 8.12 -17.77
N ARG A 2 7.25 9.01 -16.83
CA ARG A 2 7.92 8.66 -15.56
C ARG A 2 6.82 8.28 -14.58
N THR A 3 6.78 7.03 -14.14
CA THR A 3 5.87 6.59 -13.08
C THR A 3 6.52 6.88 -11.74
N PHE A 4 5.79 7.55 -10.85
CA PHE A 4 6.25 7.84 -9.49
C PHE A 4 5.90 6.71 -8.50
N GLY A 5 5.01 5.80 -8.91
CA GLY A 5 4.56 4.64 -8.15
C GLY A 5 3.25 4.09 -8.70
N LEU A 6 2.75 3.03 -8.07
CA LEU A 6 1.44 2.43 -8.32
C LEU A 6 0.66 2.40 -7.00
N ALA A 7 -0.59 2.86 -7.02
CA ALA A 7 -1.51 2.70 -5.91
C ALA A 7 -2.61 1.71 -6.30
N VAL A 8 -2.87 0.73 -5.43
CA VAL A 8 -3.88 -0.31 -5.64
C VAL A 8 -4.89 -0.24 -4.53
N VAL A 9 -6.17 -0.09 -4.91
CA VAL A 9 -7.27 -0.24 -3.96
C VAL A 9 -7.43 -1.72 -3.64
N VAL A 10 -7.31 -2.07 -2.37
CA VAL A 10 -7.54 -3.44 -1.90
C VAL A 10 -8.99 -3.59 -1.45
N LEU A 11 -9.55 -4.78 -1.62
CA LEU A 11 -10.95 -5.05 -1.24
C LEU A 11 -11.14 -5.03 0.29
N ASP A 12 -10.21 -5.62 1.02
CA ASP A 12 -10.17 -5.62 2.48
C ASP A 12 -8.75 -5.25 2.93
N PHE A 13 -8.64 -4.08 3.56
CA PHE A 13 -7.35 -3.53 3.95
C PHE A 13 -6.72 -4.30 5.12
N ASP A 14 -7.53 -4.80 6.04
CA ASP A 14 -7.04 -5.56 7.19
C ASP A 14 -6.52 -6.94 6.78
N VAL A 15 -7.23 -7.62 5.87
CA VAL A 15 -6.75 -8.88 5.29
C VAL A 15 -5.42 -8.65 4.56
N ALA A 16 -5.34 -7.63 3.70
CA ALA A 16 -4.10 -7.31 2.98
C ALA A 16 -2.95 -6.99 3.95
N ARG A 17 -3.22 -6.23 5.01
CA ARG A 17 -2.24 -5.85 6.04
C ARG A 17 -1.69 -7.08 6.77
N ARG A 18 -2.56 -8.04 7.12
CA ARG A 18 -2.13 -9.29 7.76
C ARG A 18 -1.33 -10.18 6.81
N ALA A 19 -1.77 -10.31 5.57
CA ALA A 19 -1.09 -11.12 4.56
C ALA A 19 0.32 -10.59 4.21
N MET A 20 0.51 -9.27 4.29
CA MET A 20 1.76 -8.59 3.97
C MET A 20 2.53 -8.12 5.21
N ALA A 21 2.28 -8.74 6.38
CA ALA A 21 2.94 -8.37 7.62
C ALA A 21 4.47 -8.44 7.48
N GLY A 22 5.18 -7.42 7.98
CA GLY A 22 6.63 -7.27 7.81
C GLY A 22 7.04 -6.60 6.49
N ALA A 23 6.25 -6.75 5.42
CA ALA A 23 6.51 -6.14 4.12
C ALA A 23 5.83 -4.78 3.90
N LEU A 24 5.06 -4.28 4.89
CA LEU A 24 4.38 -2.99 4.84
C LEU A 24 5.02 -1.97 5.77
N SER A 25 4.99 -0.70 5.36
CA SER A 25 5.16 0.42 6.29
C SER A 25 4.02 0.46 7.31
N ASP A 26 4.18 1.30 8.33
CA ASP A 26 3.09 1.60 9.26
C ASP A 26 1.88 2.16 8.50
N VAL A 27 0.69 1.77 8.96
CA VAL A 27 -0.59 2.24 8.44
C VAL A 27 -0.77 3.70 8.82
N ARG A 28 -1.25 4.49 7.87
CA ARG A 28 -1.53 5.91 8.05
C ARG A 28 -2.86 6.26 7.39
N ASP A 29 -3.47 7.33 7.88
CA ASP A 29 -4.61 7.92 7.19
C ASP A 29 -4.16 8.46 5.83
N ALA A 30 -5.00 8.21 4.83
CA ALA A 30 -4.80 8.73 3.49
C ALA A 30 -5.18 10.21 3.44
N VAL A 31 -4.66 10.93 2.44
CA VAL A 31 -5.13 12.29 2.14
C VAL A 31 -6.61 12.28 1.74
N GLN A 32 -7.08 11.18 1.14
CA GLN A 32 -8.49 10.92 0.90
C GLN A 32 -9.22 10.60 2.22
N PRO A 33 -10.26 11.37 2.60
CA PRO A 33 -10.98 11.15 3.86
C PRO A 33 -11.53 9.73 4.01
N GLY A 34 -11.44 9.19 5.23
CA GLY A 34 -11.99 7.86 5.56
C GLY A 34 -11.17 6.68 5.03
N ARG A 35 -10.05 6.93 4.35
CA ARG A 35 -9.21 5.88 3.78
C ARG A 35 -7.90 5.73 4.53
N GLN A 36 -7.34 4.52 4.48
CA GLN A 36 -6.06 4.18 5.06
C GLN A 36 -5.09 3.72 3.98
N VAL A 37 -3.80 3.95 4.20
CA VAL A 37 -2.73 3.57 3.28
C VAL A 37 -1.55 2.90 3.99
N ALA A 38 -0.87 2.02 3.26
CA ALA A 38 0.43 1.49 3.64
C ALA A 38 1.28 1.24 2.40
N THR A 39 2.56 1.60 2.46
CA THR A 39 3.51 1.39 1.36
C THR A 39 4.13 0.00 1.50
N VAL A 40 4.26 -0.72 0.39
CA VAL A 40 5.02 -1.98 0.34
C VAL A 40 6.51 -1.68 0.33
N ARG A 41 7.28 -2.32 1.22
CA ARG A 41 8.76 -2.30 1.25
C ARG A 41 9.33 -3.12 0.09
N GLY A 42 9.08 -2.62 -1.12
CA GLY A 42 9.19 -3.38 -2.35
C GLY A 42 10.59 -3.82 -2.73
N ARG A 43 11.65 -3.19 -2.23
CA ARG A 43 13.04 -3.53 -2.58
C ARG A 43 13.40 -4.96 -2.18
N GLU A 44 12.96 -5.42 -1.01
CA GLU A 44 13.19 -6.78 -0.53
C GLU A 44 12.33 -7.82 -1.26
N LEU A 45 11.26 -7.35 -1.92
CA LEU A 45 10.33 -8.16 -2.73
C LEU A 45 10.63 -8.11 -4.24
N GLY A 46 11.75 -7.51 -4.64
CA GLY A 46 12.11 -7.38 -6.06
C GLY A 46 11.26 -6.38 -6.86
N LEU A 47 10.49 -5.51 -6.19
CA LEU A 47 9.69 -4.48 -6.85
C LEU A 47 10.57 -3.28 -7.20
N SER A 48 10.64 -2.95 -8.49
CA SER A 48 11.31 -1.74 -8.99
C SER A 48 10.42 -0.49 -8.94
N THR A 49 9.11 -0.67 -8.87
CA THR A 49 8.12 0.41 -8.79
C THR A 49 7.56 0.51 -7.37
N PRO A 50 7.59 1.70 -6.73
CA PRO A 50 6.94 1.90 -5.43
C PRO A 50 5.46 1.51 -5.49
N LEU A 51 5.02 0.69 -4.53
CA LEU A 51 3.65 0.19 -4.47
C LEU A 51 2.98 0.65 -3.17
N LEU A 52 1.79 1.23 -3.30
CA LEU A 52 0.94 1.67 -2.21
C LEU A 52 -0.34 0.84 -2.18
N LEU A 53 -0.69 0.31 -1.02
CA LEU A 53 -2.03 -0.22 -0.76
C LEU A 53 -2.90 0.89 -0.18
N ILE A 54 -4.13 1.02 -0.67
CA ILE A 54 -5.13 1.95 -0.12
C ILE A 54 -6.44 1.20 0.16
N SER A 55 -7.05 1.44 1.32
CA SER A 55 -8.34 0.85 1.71
C SER A 55 -9.45 1.26 0.72
N PRO A 56 -10.60 0.56 0.65
CA PRO A 56 -11.77 1.08 -0.04
C PRO A 56 -12.16 2.49 0.44
N GLY A 57 -12.86 3.23 -0.41
CA GLY A 57 -13.46 4.52 -0.07
C GLY A 57 -14.90 4.38 0.38
#